data_AF-A0A3A3GLF6-F1
#
_entry.id   AF-A0A3A3GLF6-F1
#
_cell.length_a   1.000
_cell.length_b   1.000
_cell.length_c   1.000
_cell.angle_alpha   90.00
_cell.angle_beta   90.00
_cell.angle_gamma   90.00
#
_symmetry.space_group_name_H-M   'P 1'
#
loop_
_entity.id
_entity.type
_entity.pdbx_description
1 polymer ?
#
loop_
_entity_poly.entity_id
_entity_poly.type
_entity_poly.pdbx_seq_one_letter_code
_entity_poly.pdbx_strand_id
1 'polypeptide(L)'
;MDIFTSIRQTADIAGGFTIGTLIVEDGEVSVCLEDNTYVVLDDTYHVEVYREGDSYVHVGYEYILTAKTVEGWPLLAGLYCRVKKMTDKPDKPDEAKGGNKMEYQVHIRGRHHVSNRFTIVGENLIDAIKRNFKRMIDKADTEYVPYRYPITVHVSYNKGAMLGQGAIQLKLEWMYSYHMKKPAWLHENIILIYGTESDIEGPTTFVVEA
;
A
#
# COMPACT_ATOMS: atom_id res chain seq x y z
N MET A 1 26.88 19.16 4.04
CA MET A 1 25.98 17.98 4.07
C MET A 1 26.01 17.42 5.48
N ASP A 2 24.86 17.29 6.13
CA ASP A 2 24.77 16.72 7.48
C ASP A 2 25.03 15.20 7.41
N ILE A 3 25.69 14.65 8.43
CA ILE A 3 25.98 13.22 8.58
C ILE A 3 24.70 12.39 8.47
N PHE A 4 23.59 12.89 9.03
CA PHE A 4 22.29 12.22 8.94
C PHE A 4 21.74 12.16 7.51
N THR A 5 21.99 13.20 6.69
CA THR A 5 21.60 13.20 5.27
C THR A 5 22.40 12.16 4.50
N SER A 6 23.71 12.07 4.74
CA SER A 6 24.59 11.12 4.05
C SER A 6 24.27 9.65 4.39
N ILE A 7 23.97 9.35 5.65
CA ILE A 7 23.54 8.00 6.08
C ILE A 7 22.22 7.61 5.41
N ARG A 8 21.24 8.52 5.38
CA ARG A 8 19.94 8.28 4.76
C ARG A 8 20.07 7.99 3.26
N GLN A 9 20.82 8.81 2.55
CA GLN A 9 21.04 8.63 1.12
C GLN A 9 21.73 7.30 0.80
N THR A 10 22.72 6.93 1.62
CA THR A 10 23.40 5.63 1.48
C THR A 10 22.42 4.47 1.66
N ALA A 11 21.52 4.55 2.64
CA ALA A 11 20.50 3.53 2.87
C ALA A 11 19.44 3.48 1.74
N ASP A 12 19.02 4.62 1.22
CA ASP A 12 18.06 4.70 0.11
C ASP A 12 18.66 4.10 -1.18
N ILE A 13 19.90 4.44 -1.50
CA ILE A 13 20.63 3.85 -2.64
C ILE A 13 20.80 2.34 -2.46
N ALA A 14 21.18 1.89 -1.26
CA ALA A 14 21.28 0.46 -0.95
C ALA A 14 19.93 -0.28 -1.06
N GLY A 15 18.81 0.41 -0.83
CA GLY A 15 17.44 -0.10 -1.06
C GLY A 15 17.03 -0.17 -2.54
N GLY A 16 17.91 0.24 -3.45
CA GLY A 16 17.67 0.28 -4.89
C GLY A 16 16.82 1.47 -5.32
N PHE A 17 16.82 2.56 -4.55
CA PHE A 17 16.20 3.81 -4.96
C PHE A 17 17.20 4.70 -5.70
N THR A 18 16.70 5.39 -6.72
CA THR A 18 17.29 6.60 -7.27
C THR A 18 16.79 7.79 -6.45
N ILE A 19 17.68 8.65 -5.99
CA ILE A 19 17.35 9.78 -5.12
C ILE A 19 17.66 11.11 -5.80
N GLY A 20 16.89 12.15 -5.48
CA GLY A 20 17.13 13.48 -6.05
C GLY A 20 16.01 14.46 -5.71
N THR A 21 15.87 15.50 -6.53
CA THR A 21 14.84 16.53 -6.38
C THR A 21 13.76 16.33 -7.43
N LEU A 22 12.50 16.32 -7.00
CA LEU A 22 11.36 16.18 -7.90
C LEU A 22 11.17 17.46 -8.73
N ILE A 23 11.09 17.32 -10.04
CA ILE A 23 10.83 18.38 -11.00
C ILE A 23 9.50 18.08 -11.69
N VAL A 24 8.66 19.11 -11.82
CA VAL A 24 7.39 19.03 -12.55
C VAL A 24 7.32 20.25 -13.46
N GLU A 25 7.45 20.04 -14.76
CA GLU A 25 7.51 21.10 -15.77
C GLU A 25 6.88 20.60 -17.07
N ASP A 26 6.11 21.45 -17.76
CA ASP A 26 5.47 21.15 -19.04
C ASP A 26 4.66 19.83 -19.11
N GLY A 27 4.10 19.40 -17.97
CA GLY A 27 3.32 18.16 -17.87
C GLY A 27 4.18 16.89 -17.79
N GLU A 28 5.48 17.03 -17.60
CA GLU A 28 6.43 15.96 -17.34
C GLU A 28 6.86 15.97 -15.87
N VAL A 29 7.09 14.77 -15.32
CA VAL A 29 7.68 14.59 -13.98
C VAL A 29 9.05 13.97 -14.15
N SER A 30 10.07 14.54 -13.50
CA SER A 30 11.41 13.98 -13.49
C SER A 30 12.08 14.09 -12.12
N VAL A 31 13.15 13.33 -11.90
CA VAL A 31 14.04 13.48 -10.75
C VAL A 31 15.36 14.08 -11.23
N CYS A 32 15.71 15.23 -10.70
CA CYS A 32 17.04 15.83 -10.88
C CYS A 32 18.01 15.20 -9.87
N LEU A 33 19.05 14.54 -10.37
CA LEU A 33 20.11 13.93 -9.58
C LEU A 33 21.15 14.98 -9.14
N GLU A 34 22.06 14.60 -8.25
CA GLU A 34 23.10 15.50 -7.73
C GLU A 34 24.07 16.00 -8.81
N ASP A 35 24.25 15.24 -9.88
CA ASP A 35 25.06 15.61 -11.05
C ASP A 35 24.30 16.47 -12.08
N ASN A 36 23.09 16.95 -11.75
CA ASN A 36 22.16 17.68 -12.63
C ASN A 36 21.67 16.88 -13.85
N THR A 37 21.76 15.56 -13.82
CA THR A 37 21.06 14.72 -14.81
C THR A 37 19.61 14.48 -14.38
N TYR A 38 18.75 14.14 -15.34
CA TYR A 38 17.32 13.96 -15.12
C TYR A 38 16.89 12.54 -15.42
N VAL A 39 16.09 11.96 -14.54
CA VAL A 39 15.36 10.71 -14.79
C VAL A 39 13.90 11.05 -14.99
N VAL A 40 13.41 10.95 -16.23
CA VAL A 40 11.99 11.13 -16.55
C VAL A 40 11.20 9.97 -15.95
N LEU A 41 10.10 10.32 -15.29
CA LEU A 41 9.21 9.38 -14.62
C LEU A 41 7.92 9.20 -15.40
N ASP A 42 7.35 8.01 -15.26
CA ASP A 42 6.01 7.64 -15.70
C ASP A 42 5.30 6.86 -14.58
N ASP A 43 4.14 6.30 -14.88
CA ASP A 43 3.34 5.49 -13.95
C ASP A 43 3.99 4.14 -13.59
N THR A 44 5.11 3.77 -14.23
CA THR A 44 5.90 2.59 -13.87
C THR A 44 6.89 2.85 -12.74
N TYR A 45 6.93 4.06 -12.17
CA TYR A 45 7.81 4.39 -11.05
C TYR A 45 7.05 4.46 -9.72
N HIS A 46 7.63 3.82 -8.71
CA HIS A 46 7.28 4.07 -7.32
C HIS A 46 7.97 5.35 -6.87
N VAL A 47 7.19 6.37 -6.52
CA VAL A 47 7.70 7.69 -6.13
C VAL A 47 7.35 7.97 -4.68
N GLU A 48 8.35 8.42 -3.91
CA GLU A 48 8.15 8.91 -2.55
C GLU A 48 8.82 10.25 -2.35
N VAL A 49 8.08 11.20 -1.78
CA VAL A 49 8.58 12.56 -1.47
C VAL A 49 8.83 12.68 0.03
N TYR A 50 9.94 13.31 0.38
CA TYR A 50 10.28 13.61 1.76
C TYR A 50 9.58 14.89 2.19
N ARG A 51 8.76 14.81 3.23
CA ARG A 51 8.20 15.99 3.89
C ARG A 51 9.05 16.31 5.11
N GLU A 52 9.45 17.56 5.27
CA GLU A 52 10.20 18.01 6.45
C GLU A 52 9.44 17.62 7.72
N GLY A 53 10.01 16.70 8.52
CA GLY A 53 9.48 16.36 9.85
C GLY A 53 9.15 14.90 10.16
N ASP A 54 9.35 13.90 9.27
CA ASP A 54 9.91 12.56 9.67
C ASP A 54 9.75 11.41 8.64
N SER A 55 9.03 11.55 7.52
CA SER A 55 8.85 10.38 6.65
C SER A 55 8.73 10.68 5.16
N TYR A 56 9.09 9.66 4.40
CA TYR A 56 8.72 9.56 3.00
C TYR A 56 7.24 9.23 2.88
N VAL A 57 6.57 9.92 1.96
CA VAL A 57 5.18 9.67 1.63
C VAL A 57 5.10 9.24 0.18
N HIS A 58 4.51 8.08 -0.07
CA HIS A 58 4.23 7.62 -1.42
C HIS A 58 3.24 8.57 -2.11
N VAL A 59 3.55 8.93 -3.35
CA VAL A 59 2.71 9.80 -4.18
C VAL A 59 2.52 9.16 -5.55
N GLY A 60 1.27 9.05 -5.97
CA GLY A 60 0.93 8.53 -7.30
C GLY A 60 1.30 9.53 -8.40
N TYR A 61 1.70 9.02 -9.58
CA TYR A 61 2.13 9.82 -10.72
C TYR A 61 1.13 10.91 -11.12
N GLU A 62 -0.16 10.55 -11.25
CA GLU A 62 -1.22 11.50 -11.59
C GLU A 62 -1.37 12.61 -10.55
N TYR A 63 -1.20 12.28 -9.27
CA TYR A 63 -1.25 13.29 -8.20
C TYR A 63 -0.07 14.26 -8.29
N ILE A 64 1.13 13.79 -8.62
CA ILE A 64 2.30 14.66 -8.80
C ILE A 64 2.06 15.70 -9.89
N LEU A 65 1.49 15.28 -11.03
CA LEU A 65 1.19 16.17 -12.16
C LEU A 65 0.08 17.18 -11.84
N THR A 66 -0.93 16.78 -11.08
CA THR A 66 -2.15 17.57 -10.88
C THR A 66 -2.14 18.41 -9.61
N ALA A 67 -1.32 18.04 -8.62
CA ALA A 67 -1.23 18.76 -7.35
C ALA A 67 -0.59 20.14 -7.57
N LYS A 68 -1.35 21.20 -7.29
CA LYS A 68 -0.91 22.58 -7.44
C LYS A 68 -1.18 23.41 -6.18
N THR A 69 -0.36 24.44 -5.96
CA THR A 69 -0.66 25.50 -5.00
C THR A 69 -1.82 26.36 -5.50
N VAL A 70 -2.31 27.27 -4.66
CA VAL A 70 -3.41 28.18 -5.04
C VAL A 70 -3.01 29.13 -6.18
N GLU A 71 -1.72 29.40 -6.33
CA GLU A 71 -1.13 30.20 -7.41
C GLU A 71 -0.88 29.39 -8.69
N GLY A 72 -1.15 28.08 -8.68
CA GLY A 72 -1.02 27.20 -9.85
C GLY A 72 0.35 26.53 -10.00
N TRP A 73 1.26 26.71 -9.04
CA TRP A 73 2.59 26.05 -9.06
C TRP A 73 2.49 24.58 -8.70
N PRO A 74 3.29 23.68 -9.30
CA PRO A 74 3.30 22.28 -8.90
C PRO A 74 3.67 22.11 -7.42
N LEU A 75 2.77 21.50 -6.65
CA LEU A 75 2.84 21.46 -5.17
C LEU A 75 4.06 20.68 -4.66
N LEU A 76 4.47 19.63 -5.40
CA LEU A 76 5.53 18.73 -4.99
C LEU A 76 6.88 19.02 -5.65
N ALA A 77 6.93 19.98 -6.58
CA ALA A 77 8.19 20.36 -7.23
C ALA A 77 9.18 20.95 -6.22
N GLY A 78 10.46 20.62 -6.38
CA GLY A 78 11.52 21.04 -5.48
C GLY A 78 11.66 20.18 -4.22
N LEU A 79 10.76 19.23 -3.97
CA LEU A 79 10.89 18.32 -2.83
C LEU A 79 11.94 17.25 -3.10
N TYR A 80 12.69 16.89 -2.06
CA TYR A 80 13.56 15.73 -2.09
C TYR A 80 12.72 14.46 -2.24
N CYS A 81 13.08 13.59 -3.17
CA CYS A 81 12.35 12.37 -3.47
C CYS A 81 13.29 11.18 -3.66
N ARG A 82 12.72 10.00 -3.46
CA ARG A 82 13.32 8.72 -3.86
C ARG A 82 12.36 8.00 -4.79
N VAL A 83 12.90 7.42 -5.84
CA VAL A 83 12.13 6.70 -6.86
C VAL A 83 12.72 5.34 -7.11
N LYS A 84 11.87 4.38 -7.42
CA LYS A 84 12.28 3.04 -7.83
C LYS A 84 11.42 2.62 -9.00
N LYS A 85 12.03 2.21 -10.10
CA LYS A 85 11.26 1.66 -11.22
C LYS A 85 10.57 0.39 -10.73
N MET A 86 9.26 0.32 -10.89
CA MET A 86 8.48 -0.89 -10.71
C MET A 86 8.80 -1.80 -11.88
N THR A 87 9.95 -2.47 -11.83
CA THR A 87 10.23 -3.54 -12.78
C THR A 87 9.18 -4.63 -12.55
N ASP A 88 8.62 -5.19 -13.64
CA ASP A 88 7.81 -6.43 -13.63
C ASP A 88 8.60 -7.68 -13.15
N LYS A 89 9.75 -7.47 -12.51
CA LYS A 89 10.48 -8.46 -11.74
C LYS A 89 10.86 -7.82 -10.41
N PRO A 90 10.43 -8.36 -9.27
CA PRO A 90 11.16 -8.12 -8.03
C PRO A 90 12.60 -8.58 -8.27
N ASP A 91 13.56 -7.75 -7.83
CA ASP A 91 14.95 -8.19 -7.68
C ASP A 91 14.92 -9.55 -6.98
N LYS A 92 15.56 -10.53 -7.62
CA LYS A 92 15.63 -11.90 -7.12
C LYS A 92 16.08 -11.83 -5.65
N PRO A 93 15.31 -12.39 -4.69
CA PRO A 93 16.00 -12.91 -3.53
C PRO A 93 16.98 -13.94 -4.07
N ASP A 94 18.19 -13.94 -3.50
CA ASP A 94 19.23 -14.93 -3.73
C ASP A 94 18.66 -16.29 -4.10
N GLU A 95 19.31 -16.99 -5.03
CA GLU A 95 19.00 -18.36 -5.41
C GLU A 95 18.58 -19.23 -4.20
N ALA A 96 17.29 -19.23 -3.91
CA ALA A 96 16.67 -19.96 -2.84
C ALA A 96 15.27 -20.32 -3.33
N LYS A 97 15.27 -21.41 -4.12
CA LYS A 97 14.19 -22.40 -4.26
C LYS A 97 12.80 -21.84 -4.55
N GLY A 98 12.28 -22.13 -5.75
CA GLY A 98 10.89 -21.87 -6.12
C GLY A 98 9.91 -22.15 -4.98
N GLY A 99 9.48 -21.10 -4.30
CA GLY A 99 8.42 -21.15 -3.32
C GLY A 99 7.10 -21.22 -4.08
N ASN A 100 6.30 -22.24 -3.79
CA ASN A 100 4.94 -22.34 -4.30
C ASN A 100 4.16 -21.08 -3.88
N LYS A 101 3.88 -20.20 -4.84
CA LYS A 101 2.90 -19.13 -4.62
C LYS A 101 1.53 -19.78 -4.46
N MET A 102 0.84 -19.43 -3.37
CA MET A 102 -0.50 -19.93 -3.10
C MET A 102 -1.55 -18.96 -3.60
N GLU A 103 -2.63 -19.50 -4.17
CA GLU A 103 -3.78 -18.74 -4.63
C GLU A 103 -4.92 -18.85 -3.62
N TYR A 104 -5.46 -17.71 -3.20
CA TYR A 104 -6.59 -17.65 -2.27
C TYR A 104 -7.77 -16.94 -2.92
N GLN A 105 -8.95 -17.54 -2.81
CA GLN A 105 -10.19 -16.91 -3.26
C GLN A 105 -10.73 -15.99 -2.17
N VAL A 106 -10.83 -14.70 -2.50
CA VAL A 106 -11.40 -13.68 -1.61
C VAL A 106 -12.87 -13.50 -1.93
N HIS A 107 -13.68 -13.45 -0.88
CA HIS A 107 -15.10 -13.11 -0.94
C HIS A 107 -15.37 -11.92 -0.04
N ILE A 108 -15.64 -10.77 -0.66
CA ILE A 108 -15.99 -9.58 0.11
C ILE A 108 -17.50 -9.51 0.28
N ARG A 109 -17.95 -9.40 1.54
CA ARG A 109 -19.35 -9.21 1.87
C ARG A 109 -19.61 -7.72 2.12
N GLY A 110 -20.06 -7.01 1.09
CA GLY A 110 -20.51 -5.61 1.22
C GLY A 110 -21.91 -5.47 1.83
N ARG A 111 -22.32 -4.23 2.15
CA ARG A 111 -23.66 -3.88 2.68
C ARG A 111 -24.81 -4.25 1.74
N HIS A 112 -24.55 -4.38 0.44
CA HIS A 112 -25.59 -4.51 -0.60
C HIS A 112 -25.56 -5.84 -1.38
N HIS A 113 -25.15 -6.95 -0.75
CA HIS A 113 -25.19 -8.30 -1.36
C HIS A 113 -24.32 -8.51 -2.62
N VAL A 114 -23.52 -7.54 -3.06
CA VAL A 114 -22.56 -7.75 -4.16
C VAL A 114 -21.35 -8.51 -3.61
N SER A 115 -21.38 -9.84 -3.75
CA SER A 115 -20.27 -10.73 -3.46
C SER A 115 -19.17 -10.55 -4.51
N ASN A 116 -18.27 -9.59 -4.33
CA ASN A 116 -17.09 -9.48 -5.18
C ASN A 116 -16.15 -10.66 -4.86
N ARG A 117 -15.93 -11.52 -5.86
CA ARG A 117 -14.99 -12.64 -5.80
C ARG A 117 -13.79 -12.36 -6.69
N PHE A 118 -12.59 -12.55 -6.16
CA PHE A 118 -11.35 -12.49 -6.92
C PHE A 118 -10.24 -13.25 -6.21
N THR A 119 -9.17 -13.56 -6.96
CA THR A 119 -8.02 -14.27 -6.43
C THR A 119 -6.93 -13.30 -5.99
N ILE A 120 -6.32 -13.60 -4.84
CA ILE A 120 -5.09 -12.99 -4.36
C ILE A 120 -3.99 -14.06 -4.33
N VAL A 121 -2.75 -13.63 -4.52
CA VAL A 121 -1.59 -14.53 -4.60
C VAL A 121 -0.49 -14.02 -3.68
N GLY A 122 0.16 -14.93 -2.96
CA GLY A 122 1.28 -14.64 -2.08
C GLY A 122 2.05 -15.89 -1.68
N GLU A 123 3.13 -15.70 -0.95
CA GLU A 123 3.95 -16.80 -0.40
C GLU A 123 3.22 -17.56 0.72
N ASN A 124 2.36 -16.85 1.43
CA ASN A 124 1.40 -17.35 2.41
C ASN A 124 0.19 -16.40 2.44
N LEU A 125 -0.83 -16.72 3.23
CA LEU A 125 -2.05 -15.93 3.28
C LEU A 125 -1.83 -14.49 3.75
N ILE A 126 -0.98 -14.26 4.75
CA ILE A 126 -0.70 -12.91 5.27
C ILE A 126 0.01 -12.05 4.21
N ASP A 127 0.99 -12.63 3.52
CA ASP A 127 1.67 -11.99 2.40
C ASP A 127 0.69 -11.67 1.26
N ALA A 128 -0.18 -12.63 0.90
CA ALA A 128 -1.21 -12.44 -0.12
C ALA A 128 -2.16 -11.30 0.24
N ILE A 129 -2.62 -11.23 1.50
CA ILE A 129 -3.50 -10.15 1.97
C ILE A 129 -2.79 -8.80 1.86
N LYS A 130 -1.57 -8.68 2.40
CA LYS A 130 -0.83 -7.40 2.41
C LYS A 130 -0.59 -6.86 0.99
N ARG A 131 -0.12 -7.71 0.08
CA ARG A 131 0.17 -7.32 -1.32
C ARG A 131 -1.08 -6.91 -2.10
N ASN A 132 -2.23 -7.49 -1.77
CA ASN A 132 -3.48 -7.27 -2.50
C ASN A 132 -4.45 -6.37 -1.74
N PHE A 133 -4.06 -5.82 -0.59
CA PHE A 133 -4.99 -5.17 0.35
C PHE A 133 -5.74 -4.01 -0.28
N LYS A 134 -5.06 -3.12 -1.00
CA LYS A 134 -5.69 -2.00 -1.71
C LYS A 134 -6.79 -2.48 -2.66
N ARG A 135 -6.50 -3.48 -3.49
CA ARG A 135 -7.47 -4.10 -4.40
C ARG A 135 -8.64 -4.72 -3.65
N MET A 136 -8.41 -5.29 -2.47
CA MET A 136 -9.47 -5.82 -1.62
C MET A 136 -10.40 -4.71 -1.12
N ILE A 137 -9.86 -3.60 -0.61
CA ILE A 137 -10.71 -2.50 -0.13
C ILE A 137 -11.44 -1.79 -1.28
N ASP A 138 -10.79 -1.58 -2.43
CA ASP A 138 -11.42 -0.97 -3.61
C ASP A 138 -12.63 -1.79 -4.11
N LYS A 139 -12.61 -3.11 -3.86
CA LYS A 139 -13.72 -4.03 -4.16
C LYS A 139 -14.73 -4.18 -3.02
N ALA A 140 -14.45 -3.66 -1.84
CA ALA A 140 -15.31 -3.76 -0.67
C ALA A 140 -16.46 -2.75 -0.64
N ASP A 141 -16.52 -1.83 -1.63
CA ASP A 141 -17.55 -0.80 -1.75
C ASP A 141 -17.71 0.01 -0.46
N THR A 142 -16.58 0.38 0.15
CA THR A 142 -16.52 1.17 1.37
C THR A 142 -16.59 2.65 1.00
N GLU A 143 -17.71 3.09 0.44
CA GLU A 143 -17.95 4.48 -0.02
C GLU A 143 -17.69 5.58 1.04
N TYR A 144 -17.48 5.20 2.30
CA TYR A 144 -17.52 6.12 3.46
C TYR A 144 -16.25 6.23 4.28
N VAL A 145 -15.17 5.51 3.98
CA VAL A 145 -13.94 5.64 4.79
C VAL A 145 -12.78 6.17 3.97
N PRO A 146 -12.28 7.38 4.29
CA PRO A 146 -11.14 7.93 3.59
C PRO A 146 -9.91 7.07 3.86
N TYR A 147 -9.27 6.60 2.79
CA TYR A 147 -7.97 5.92 2.73
C TYR A 147 -6.79 6.78 3.23
N ARG A 148 -7.02 7.68 4.17
CA ARG A 148 -5.99 8.55 4.76
C ARG A 148 -5.63 8.14 6.18
N TYR A 149 -6.28 7.11 6.70
CA TYR A 149 -6.07 6.62 8.06
C TYR A 149 -5.60 5.18 8.00
N PRO A 150 -4.61 4.80 8.83
CA PRO A 150 -4.20 3.41 8.94
C PRO A 150 -5.37 2.51 9.33
N ILE A 151 -5.32 1.28 8.85
CA ILE A 151 -6.32 0.26 9.08
C ILE A 151 -5.68 -0.87 9.86
N THR A 152 -6.24 -1.19 11.02
CA THR A 152 -5.87 -2.39 11.76
C THR A 152 -6.65 -3.57 11.20
N VAL A 153 -5.93 -4.60 10.77
CA VAL A 153 -6.48 -5.83 10.21
C VAL A 153 -6.32 -6.94 11.22
N HIS A 154 -7.44 -7.46 11.72
CA HIS A 154 -7.45 -8.65 12.56
C HIS A 154 -7.83 -9.87 11.72
N VAL A 155 -6.91 -10.82 11.63
CA VAL A 155 -7.06 -12.08 10.91
C VAL A 155 -7.41 -13.18 11.90
N SER A 156 -8.49 -13.91 11.66
CA SER A 156 -8.86 -15.09 12.45
C SER A 156 -9.60 -16.11 11.61
N TYR A 157 -9.58 -17.38 12.02
CA TYR A 157 -10.43 -18.40 11.42
C TYR A 157 -11.82 -18.37 12.04
N ASN A 158 -12.87 -18.33 11.21
CA ASN A 158 -14.26 -18.39 11.62
C ASN A 158 -14.91 -19.66 11.09
N LYS A 159 -15.04 -20.67 11.96
CA LYS A 159 -15.65 -21.97 11.64
C LYS A 159 -17.12 -21.89 11.19
N GLY A 160 -17.85 -20.86 11.63
CA GLY A 160 -19.27 -20.67 11.28
C GLY A 160 -19.49 -19.85 10.00
N ALA A 161 -18.43 -19.30 9.41
CA ALA A 161 -18.55 -18.51 8.19
C ALA A 161 -18.93 -19.37 6.97
N MET A 162 -19.43 -18.71 5.93
CA MET A 162 -19.76 -19.32 4.63
C MET A 162 -20.65 -20.57 4.75
N LEU A 163 -21.78 -20.46 5.44
CA LEU A 163 -22.73 -21.56 5.65
C LEU A 163 -22.11 -22.78 6.36
N GLY A 164 -21.16 -22.54 7.27
CA GLY A 164 -20.52 -23.59 8.08
C GLY A 164 -19.31 -24.27 7.41
N GLN A 165 -18.88 -23.78 6.24
CA GLN A 165 -17.67 -24.27 5.57
C GLN A 165 -16.38 -23.78 6.25
N GLY A 166 -16.47 -22.76 7.09
CA GLY A 166 -15.30 -22.10 7.66
C GLY A 166 -14.66 -21.13 6.66
N ALA A 167 -14.08 -20.04 7.18
CA ALA A 167 -13.33 -19.09 6.37
C ALA A 167 -12.33 -18.33 7.22
N ILE A 168 -11.32 -17.77 6.58
CA ILE A 168 -10.47 -16.76 7.21
C ILE A 168 -11.21 -15.43 7.15
N GLN A 169 -11.40 -14.83 8.32
CA GLN A 169 -12.08 -13.56 8.51
C GLN A 169 -11.06 -12.45 8.74
N LEU A 170 -11.16 -11.38 7.96
CA LEU A 170 -10.48 -10.12 8.22
C LEU A 170 -11.48 -9.15 8.81
N LYS A 171 -11.31 -8.80 10.09
CA LYS A 171 -12.01 -7.68 10.71
C LYS A 171 -11.16 -6.44 10.52
N LEU A 172 -11.69 -5.47 9.79
CA LEU A 172 -11.03 -4.20 9.50
C LEU A 172 -11.53 -3.15 10.49
N GLU A 173 -10.60 -2.60 11.26
CA GLU A 173 -10.86 -1.49 12.16
C GLU A 173 -10.14 -0.24 11.64
N TRP A 174 -10.94 0.76 11.26
CA TRP A 174 -10.41 2.02 10.75
C TRP A 174 -10.09 2.94 11.91
N MET A 175 -8.85 3.43 11.97
CA MET A 175 -8.46 4.45 12.96
C MET A 175 -9.25 5.76 12.80
N TYR A 176 -9.90 5.96 11.64
CA TYR A 176 -10.88 7.02 11.42
C TYR A 176 -12.02 7.03 12.46
N SER A 177 -12.50 5.85 12.90
CA SER A 177 -13.58 5.78 13.89
C SER A 177 -13.15 6.38 15.24
N TYR A 178 -11.91 6.07 15.67
CA TYR A 178 -11.27 6.65 16.84
C TYR A 178 -11.10 8.16 16.70
N HIS A 179 -10.61 8.62 15.54
CA HIS A 179 -10.44 10.06 15.25
C HIS A 179 -11.77 10.83 15.32
N MET A 180 -12.84 10.28 14.75
CA MET A 180 -14.16 10.90 14.73
C MET A 180 -14.97 10.71 16.02
N LYS A 181 -14.39 10.03 17.03
CA LYS A 181 -15.08 9.63 18.28
C LYS A 181 -16.41 8.92 18.01
N LYS A 182 -16.49 8.16 16.92
CA LYS A 182 -17.66 7.36 16.56
C LYS A 182 -17.48 5.92 17.03
N PRO A 183 -18.57 5.20 17.36
CA PRO A 183 -18.48 3.79 17.71
C PRO A 183 -17.81 2.96 16.59
N ALA A 184 -16.84 2.11 16.96
CA ALA A 184 -16.06 1.31 16.01
C ALA A 184 -16.93 0.48 15.06
N TRP A 185 -18.02 -0.10 15.57
CA TRP A 185 -18.96 -0.93 14.80
C TRP A 185 -19.63 -0.22 13.60
N LEU A 186 -19.65 1.11 13.55
CA LEU A 186 -20.13 1.85 12.38
C LEU A 186 -19.14 1.81 11.20
N HIS A 187 -17.89 1.48 11.48
CA HIS A 187 -16.79 1.43 10.52
C HIS A 187 -16.17 0.04 10.39
N GLU A 188 -16.60 -0.93 11.19
CA GLU A 188 -16.13 -2.31 11.07
C GLU A 188 -16.55 -2.91 9.72
N ASN A 189 -15.57 -3.41 8.97
CA ASN A 189 -15.81 -4.16 7.75
C ASN A 189 -15.26 -5.57 7.90
N ILE A 190 -15.97 -6.55 7.33
CA ILE A 190 -15.57 -7.95 7.38
C ILE A 190 -15.31 -8.43 5.95
N ILE A 191 -14.08 -8.87 5.70
CA ILE A 191 -13.72 -9.60 4.47
C ILE A 191 -13.58 -11.07 4.83
N LEU A 192 -14.11 -11.96 3.98
CA LEU A 192 -13.94 -13.40 4.14
C LEU A 192 -13.05 -13.94 3.03
N ILE A 193 -12.13 -14.83 3.37
CA ILE A 193 -11.24 -15.49 2.42
C ILE A 193 -11.46 -16.99 2.58
N TYR A 194 -11.67 -17.67 1.46
CA TYR A 194 -11.72 -19.13 1.45
C TYR A 194 -10.35 -19.65 1.86
N GLY A 195 -10.33 -20.36 2.99
CA GLY A 195 -9.13 -20.85 3.63
C GLY A 195 -9.51 -21.70 4.84
N THR A 196 -8.56 -22.49 5.28
CA THR A 196 -8.62 -23.38 6.43
C THR A 196 -7.91 -22.76 7.61
N GLU A 197 -8.15 -23.28 8.82
CA GLU A 197 -7.44 -22.84 10.02
C GLU A 197 -5.92 -22.95 9.88
N SER A 198 -5.42 -23.95 9.14
CA SER A 198 -3.99 -24.14 8.88
C SER A 198 -3.35 -23.11 7.94
N ASP A 199 -4.13 -22.29 7.24
CA ASP A 199 -3.60 -21.22 6.38
C ASP A 199 -3.09 -20.01 7.19
N ILE A 200 -3.32 -20.00 8.51
CA ILE A 200 -2.77 -19.03 9.46
C ILE A 200 -2.15 -19.76 10.65
N GLU A 201 -1.09 -19.19 11.22
CA GLU A 201 -0.45 -19.73 12.44
C GLU A 201 -1.26 -19.42 13.72
N GLY A 202 -2.43 -18.79 13.57
CA GLY A 202 -3.31 -18.34 14.64
C GLY A 202 -3.83 -16.93 14.41
N PRO A 203 -4.64 -16.39 15.35
CA PRO A 203 -5.13 -15.02 15.27
C PRO A 203 -3.96 -14.04 15.15
N THR A 204 -3.96 -13.24 14.09
CA THR A 204 -2.85 -12.33 13.76
C THR A 204 -3.40 -10.93 13.54
N THR A 205 -2.70 -9.91 14.00
CA THR A 205 -3.07 -8.51 13.77
C THR A 205 -1.92 -7.78 13.11
N PHE A 206 -2.23 -6.96 12.11
CA PHE A 206 -1.25 -6.05 11.51
C PHE A 206 -1.93 -4.75 11.09
N VAL A 207 -1.12 -3.70 10.93
CA VAL A 207 -1.58 -2.40 10.43
C VAL A 207 -1.21 -2.29 8.96
N VAL A 208 -2.15 -1.80 8.15
CA VAL A 208 -1.90 -1.39 6.77
C VAL A 208 -2.04 0.12 6.70
N GLU A 209 -0.99 0.78 6.22
CA GLU A 209 -1.02 2.20 5.89
C GLU A 209 -1.73 2.38 4.56
N ALA A 210 -2.66 3.34 4.50
CA ALA A 210 -3.51 3.61 3.35
C ALA A 210 -2.91 4.66 2.43
#